data_AF-A0A7W3SZY5-F1
#
_entry.id   AF-A0A7W3SZY5-F1
#
_cell.length_a   1.000
_cell.length_b   1.000
_cell.length_c   1.000
_cell.angle_alpha   90.00
_cell.angle_beta   90.00
_cell.angle_gamma   90.00
#
_symmetry.space_group_name_H-M   'P 1'
#
loop_
_entity.id
_entity.type
_entity.pdbx_description
1 polymer ?
#
loop_
_entity_poly.entity_id
_entity_poly.type
_entity_poly.pdbx_seq_one_letter_code
_entity_poly.pdbx_strand_id
1 'polypeptide(L)'
;MTPHPHSVRPNPELPRPGRSPETGTGTARGGGPVPPDPLEHPDADRAADAAAVENLLRCWLRETLPDGVPGDGTDDGGEGATEVTLPLPATGARLRVPITHRSPTGHHRFGVPVLEDVPGTVAAPDAVTLAALLAREAAHRAAGDADGRVPGPAAATELVGRVADSARRVAAHLAARRAAPAPPPGT
;
A
#
# COMPACT_ATOMS: atom_id res chain seq x y z
N MET A 1 -12.20 9.04 57.44
CA MET A 1 -11.50 8.97 56.14
C MET A 1 -12.57 8.71 55.10
N THR A 2 -13.14 9.78 54.55
CA THR A 2 -14.37 9.77 53.75
C THR A 2 -14.00 10.00 52.30
N PRO A 3 -14.35 9.13 51.34
CA PRO A 3 -13.96 9.31 49.95
C PRO A 3 -14.74 10.46 49.31
N HIS A 4 -14.03 11.36 48.64
CA HIS A 4 -14.60 12.42 47.80
C HIS A 4 -15.13 11.82 46.49
N PRO A 5 -16.34 12.19 46.03
CA PRO A 5 -16.81 11.82 44.70
C PRO A 5 -16.09 12.66 43.63
N HIS A 6 -15.50 11.98 42.64
CA HIS A 6 -14.98 12.62 41.43
C HIS A 6 -16.16 13.04 40.54
N SER A 7 -16.38 14.35 40.39
CA SER A 7 -17.31 14.90 39.39
C SER A 7 -16.74 14.73 37.99
N VAL A 8 -17.34 13.86 37.18
CA VAL A 8 -17.12 13.79 35.73
C VAL A 8 -17.81 14.99 35.10
N ARG A 9 -17.03 15.88 34.47
CA ARG A 9 -17.59 16.97 33.64
C ARG A 9 -18.04 16.37 32.30
N PRO A 10 -19.26 16.68 31.79
CA PRO A 10 -19.64 16.29 30.44
C PRO A 10 -18.79 17.04 29.41
N ASN A 11 -18.36 16.30 28.37
CA ASN A 11 -17.64 16.85 27.22
C ASN A 11 -18.61 17.74 26.41
N PRO A 12 -18.22 18.96 25.96
CA PRO A 12 -19.08 19.75 25.08
C PRO A 12 -19.26 19.04 23.74
N GLU A 13 -20.51 18.82 23.33
CA GLU A 13 -20.85 18.30 22.00
C GLU A 13 -20.32 19.24 20.91
N LEU A 14 -19.55 18.69 19.97
CA LEU A 14 -19.17 19.39 18.76
C LEU A 14 -20.38 19.45 17.80
N PRO A 15 -20.64 20.59 17.12
CA PRO A 15 -21.73 20.71 16.16
C PRO A 15 -21.54 19.73 15.00
N ARG A 16 -22.58 18.96 14.67
CA ARG A 16 -22.64 18.16 13.45
C ARG A 16 -22.79 19.11 12.25
N PRO A 17 -21.91 19.08 11.23
CA PRO A 17 -22.10 19.89 10.04
C PRO A 17 -23.35 19.43 9.29
N GLY A 18 -24.29 20.36 9.11
CA GLY A 18 -25.50 20.16 8.32
C GLY A 18 -25.16 20.00 6.84
N ARG A 19 -25.80 19.03 6.20
CA ARG A 19 -25.69 18.78 4.77
C ARG A 19 -26.64 19.72 4.02
N SER A 20 -26.12 20.78 3.41
CA SER A 20 -26.85 21.55 2.40
C SER A 20 -26.66 20.89 1.02
N PRO A 21 -27.71 20.84 0.16
CA PRO A 21 -27.64 20.20 -1.14
C PRO A 21 -27.09 21.19 -2.18
N GLU A 22 -25.81 21.06 -2.52
CA GLU A 22 -25.26 21.80 -3.66
C GLU A 22 -25.51 21.00 -4.93
N THR A 23 -26.42 21.53 -5.74
CA THR A 23 -26.78 21.01 -7.06
C THR A 23 -25.68 21.44 -8.03
N GLY A 24 -24.55 20.74 -7.99
CA GLY A 24 -23.45 20.90 -8.94
C GLY A 24 -23.59 19.90 -10.07
N THR A 25 -24.03 20.36 -11.24
CA THR A 25 -23.93 19.64 -12.52
C THR A 25 -22.46 19.51 -12.93
N GLY A 26 -21.74 18.59 -12.26
CA GLY A 26 -20.43 18.12 -12.68
C GLY A 26 -20.59 17.17 -13.86
N THR A 27 -19.98 17.52 -14.98
CA THR A 27 -19.94 16.69 -16.17
C THR A 27 -19.22 15.38 -15.86
N ALA A 28 -20.00 14.29 -15.77
CA ALA A 28 -19.48 12.93 -15.63
C ALA A 28 -18.68 12.56 -16.88
N ARG A 29 -17.37 12.83 -16.88
CA ARG A 29 -16.45 12.29 -17.89
C ARG A 29 -16.05 10.89 -17.48
N GLY A 30 -16.58 9.93 -18.24
CA GLY A 30 -15.89 8.69 -18.59
C GLY A 30 -15.55 7.76 -17.43
N GLY A 31 -16.53 7.39 -16.62
CA GLY A 31 -16.41 6.24 -15.72
C GLY A 31 -16.38 4.95 -16.53
N GLY A 32 -15.23 4.60 -17.10
CA GLY A 32 -14.96 3.23 -17.52
C GLY A 32 -15.14 2.29 -16.31
N PRO A 33 -15.52 1.02 -16.51
CA PRO A 33 -15.69 0.09 -15.41
C PRO A 33 -14.42 0.06 -14.55
N VAL A 34 -14.58 0.33 -13.25
CA VAL A 34 -13.50 0.22 -12.28
C VAL A 34 -12.98 -1.23 -12.36
N PRO A 35 -11.69 -1.45 -12.67
CA PRO A 35 -11.15 -2.80 -12.71
C PRO A 35 -11.37 -3.47 -11.35
N PRO A 36 -11.71 -4.77 -11.32
CA PRO A 36 -12.00 -5.47 -10.08
C PRO A 36 -10.81 -5.39 -9.13
N ASP A 37 -11.09 -5.17 -7.85
CA ASP A 37 -10.07 -5.04 -6.81
C ASP A 37 -9.23 -6.33 -6.74
N PRO A 38 -7.90 -6.26 -6.96
CA PRO A 38 -7.03 -7.44 -6.88
C PRO A 38 -7.09 -8.17 -5.54
N LEU A 39 -7.43 -7.48 -4.44
CA LEU A 39 -7.56 -8.12 -3.12
C LEU A 39 -8.80 -9.01 -3.01
N GLU A 40 -9.83 -8.72 -3.82
CA GLU A 40 -11.07 -9.49 -3.88
C GLU A 40 -10.99 -10.64 -4.89
N HIS A 41 -9.80 -10.95 -5.40
CA HIS A 41 -9.60 -12.03 -6.37
C HIS A 41 -10.05 -13.39 -5.77
N PRO A 42 -10.85 -14.21 -6.49
CA PRO A 42 -11.42 -15.46 -5.97
C PRO A 42 -10.38 -16.53 -5.64
N ASP A 43 -9.27 -16.57 -6.39
CA ASP A 43 -8.07 -17.33 -6.06
C ASP A 43 -7.36 -16.70 -4.85
N ALA A 44 -7.13 -17.49 -3.80
CA ALA A 44 -6.53 -17.04 -2.54
C ALA A 44 -5.05 -16.69 -2.69
N ASP A 45 -4.32 -17.39 -3.57
CA ASP A 45 -2.90 -17.12 -3.79
C ASP A 45 -2.72 -15.77 -4.47
N ARG A 46 -3.54 -15.46 -5.48
CA ARG A 46 -3.52 -14.16 -6.18
C ARG A 46 -3.94 -13.00 -5.28
N ALA A 47 -4.95 -13.19 -4.43
CA ALA A 47 -5.36 -12.16 -3.48
C ALA A 47 -4.27 -11.90 -2.41
N ALA A 48 -3.61 -12.95 -1.94
CA ALA A 48 -2.50 -12.82 -0.99
C ALA A 48 -1.27 -12.15 -1.61
N ASP A 49 -0.93 -12.50 -2.86
CA ASP A 49 0.14 -11.85 -3.62
C ASP A 49 -0.13 -10.36 -3.81
N ALA A 50 -1.33 -10.00 -4.26
CA ALA A 50 -1.75 -8.60 -4.42
C ALA A 50 -1.69 -7.83 -3.08
N ALA A 51 -2.12 -8.44 -1.98
CA ALA A 51 -2.03 -7.83 -0.65
C ALA A 51 -0.57 -7.60 -0.22
N ALA A 52 0.31 -8.55 -0.50
CA ALA A 52 1.73 -8.43 -0.20
C ALA A 52 2.40 -7.34 -1.07
N VAL A 53 2.10 -7.29 -2.36
CA VAL A 53 2.55 -6.22 -3.26
C VAL A 53 2.11 -4.84 -2.76
N GLU A 54 0.82 -4.67 -2.43
CA GLU A 54 0.30 -3.39 -1.93
C GLU A 54 0.98 -2.96 -0.63
N ASN A 55 1.18 -3.90 0.30
CA ASN A 55 1.87 -3.61 1.57
C ASN A 55 3.34 -3.23 1.37
N LEU A 56 4.07 -3.93 0.49
CA LEU A 56 5.46 -3.61 0.16
C LEU A 56 5.58 -2.20 -0.44
N LEU A 57 4.68 -1.85 -1.36
CA LEU A 57 4.63 -0.52 -1.96
C LEU A 57 4.35 0.56 -0.91
N ARG A 58 3.36 0.36 -0.02
CA ARG A 58 3.10 1.32 1.07
C ARG A 58 4.31 1.50 1.98
N CYS A 59 4.95 0.41 2.39
CA CYS A 59 6.14 0.47 3.23
C CYS A 59 7.27 1.24 2.52
N TRP A 60 7.54 0.89 1.26
CA TRP A 60 8.57 1.56 0.46
C TRP A 60 8.33 3.06 0.32
N LEU A 61 7.12 3.47 -0.06
CA LEU A 61 6.79 4.89 -0.24
C LEU A 61 6.92 5.65 1.08
N ARG A 62 6.38 5.11 2.17
CA ARG A 62 6.49 5.74 3.49
C ARG A 62 7.95 5.90 3.95
N GLU A 63 8.81 4.93 3.64
CA GLU A 63 10.20 4.91 4.10
C GLU A 63 11.15 5.71 3.20
N THR A 64 10.82 5.86 1.91
CA THR A 64 11.70 6.51 0.93
C THR A 64 11.24 7.89 0.49
N LEU A 65 9.98 8.26 0.77
CA LEU A 65 9.40 9.56 0.49
C LEU A 65 8.93 10.19 1.80
N PRO A 66 9.83 10.82 2.58
CA PRO A 66 9.49 11.41 3.88
C PRO A 66 8.46 12.55 3.75
N ASP A 67 8.41 13.21 2.60
CA ASP A 67 7.45 14.27 2.27
C ASP A 67 6.11 13.72 1.72
N GLY A 68 5.95 12.38 1.69
CA GLY A 68 4.78 11.69 1.12
C GLY A 68 4.84 11.56 -0.40
N VAL A 69 3.83 10.92 -1.00
CA VAL A 69 3.73 10.88 -2.46
C VAL A 69 3.28 12.27 -2.94
N PRO A 70 3.92 12.85 -3.97
CA PRO A 70 3.46 14.11 -4.55
C PRO A 70 1.95 14.09 -4.81
N GLY A 71 1.25 15.09 -4.28
CA GLY A 71 -0.21 15.20 -4.32
C GLY A 71 -0.97 14.64 -3.10
N ASP A 72 -0.29 14.09 -2.08
CA ASP A 72 -0.95 13.61 -0.85
C ASP A 72 -1.26 14.71 0.19
N GLY A 73 -0.91 15.97 -0.08
CA GLY A 73 -1.03 17.08 0.87
C GLY A 73 -1.27 18.47 0.27
N THR A 74 -1.69 18.60 -0.99
CA THR A 74 -1.97 19.91 -1.59
C THR A 74 -3.46 20.21 -1.62
N ASP A 75 -3.87 21.19 -0.81
CA ASP A 75 -5.13 21.94 -0.91
C ASP A 75 -5.24 22.74 -2.23
N ASP A 76 -4.17 22.79 -3.03
CA ASP A 76 -4.22 23.28 -4.40
C ASP A 76 -4.94 22.23 -5.24
N GLY A 77 -6.14 22.57 -5.73
CA GLY A 77 -7.05 21.75 -6.52
C GLY A 77 -6.51 21.26 -7.88
N GLY A 78 -5.23 20.88 -7.96
CA GLY A 78 -4.65 20.10 -9.03
C GLY A 78 -5.03 18.62 -8.88
N GLU A 79 -5.31 18.00 -10.02
CA GLU A 79 -5.46 16.55 -10.12
C GLU A 79 -4.15 15.89 -9.66
N GLY A 80 -4.14 15.33 -8.43
CA GLY A 80 -2.97 14.63 -7.90
C GLY A 80 -2.52 13.52 -8.84
N ALA A 81 -1.21 13.27 -8.91
CA ALA A 81 -0.65 12.32 -9.89
C ALA A 81 -1.38 10.96 -9.84
N THR A 82 -1.70 10.38 -10.99
CA THR A 82 -2.43 9.10 -11.05
C THR A 82 -1.52 7.89 -10.93
N GLU A 83 -0.21 8.11 -10.81
CA GLU A 83 0.81 7.07 -10.69
C GLU A 83 2.04 7.56 -9.92
N VAL A 84 2.83 6.60 -9.42
CA VAL A 84 4.15 6.81 -8.83
C VAL A 84 5.19 6.10 -9.68
N THR A 85 6.28 6.80 -9.94
CA THR A 85 7.45 6.23 -10.60
C THR A 85 8.58 6.06 -9.59
N LEU A 86 9.06 4.83 -9.43
CA LEU A 86 10.15 4.49 -8.53
C LEU A 86 11.38 4.10 -9.36
N PRO A 87 12.44 4.92 -9.39
CA PRO A 87 13.69 4.53 -10.03
C PRO A 87 14.36 3.41 -9.22
N LEU A 88 14.88 2.39 -9.91
CA LEU A 88 15.63 1.26 -9.33
C LEU A 88 17.06 1.24 -9.90
N PRO A 89 17.91 2.24 -9.58
CA PRO A 89 19.28 2.34 -10.11
C PRO A 89 20.14 1.11 -9.82
N ALA A 90 19.87 0.36 -8.74
CA ALA A 90 20.60 -0.87 -8.45
C ALA A 90 20.48 -1.95 -9.54
N THR A 91 19.40 -1.88 -10.34
CA THR A 91 19.13 -2.78 -11.46
C THR A 91 18.99 -2.05 -12.81
N GLY A 92 19.06 -0.72 -12.81
CA GLY A 92 18.82 0.11 -14.00
C GLY A 92 17.36 0.12 -14.48
N ALA A 93 16.43 -0.40 -13.66
CA ALA A 93 15.02 -0.51 -14.01
C ALA A 93 14.21 0.65 -13.42
N ARG A 94 12.93 0.71 -13.78
CA ARG A 94 11.96 1.64 -13.19
C ARG A 94 10.67 0.91 -12.89
N LEU A 95 10.09 1.14 -11.72
CA LEU A 95 8.79 0.59 -11.34
C LEU A 95 7.74 1.70 -11.41
N ARG A 96 6.82 1.60 -12.37
CA ARG A 96 5.66 2.48 -12.49
C ARG A 96 4.45 1.83 -11.83
N VAL A 97 3.80 2.55 -10.93
CA VAL A 97 2.72 2.05 -10.08
C VAL A 97 1.53 2.99 -10.17
N PRO A 98 0.42 2.59 -10.83
CA PRO A 98 -0.82 3.38 -10.81
C PRO A 98 -1.36 3.50 -9.38
N ILE A 99 -1.88 4.68 -9.01
CA ILE A 99 -2.62 4.88 -7.77
C ILE A 99 -4.11 4.92 -8.09
N THR A 100 -4.87 3.97 -7.55
CA THR A 100 -6.33 3.87 -7.73
C THR A 100 -7.11 4.58 -6.62
N HIS A 101 -6.48 4.78 -5.45
CA HIS A 101 -7.04 5.58 -4.36
C HIS A 101 -5.90 6.19 -3.53
N ARG A 102 -5.95 7.52 -3.34
CA ARG A 102 -5.01 8.26 -2.49
C ARG A 102 -5.54 8.37 -1.07
N SER A 103 -4.65 8.20 -0.10
CA SER A 103 -4.96 8.30 1.31
C SER A 103 -3.96 9.24 1.99
N PRO A 104 -4.43 10.30 2.69
CA PRO A 104 -3.55 11.20 3.44
C PRO A 104 -2.72 10.52 4.53
N THR A 105 -3.08 9.29 4.92
CA THR A 105 -2.39 8.50 5.95
C THR A 105 -1.47 7.42 5.36
N GLY A 106 -1.18 7.46 4.06
CA GLY A 106 -0.29 6.49 3.41
C GLY A 106 -0.96 5.16 3.03
N HIS A 107 -2.27 5.00 3.28
CA HIS A 107 -3.03 3.80 2.92
C HIS A 107 -3.52 3.81 1.47
N HIS A 108 -2.62 4.09 0.52
CA HIS A 108 -2.94 4.14 -0.90
C HIS A 108 -3.40 2.78 -1.43
N ARG A 109 -4.29 2.78 -2.43
CA ARG A 109 -4.58 1.60 -3.25
C ARG A 109 -3.83 1.72 -4.56
N PHE A 110 -3.27 0.63 -5.03
CA PHE A 110 -2.48 0.62 -6.25
C PHE A 110 -3.14 -0.21 -7.35
N GLY A 111 -2.88 0.16 -8.60
CA GLY A 111 -3.09 -0.71 -9.74
C GLY A 111 -1.93 -1.69 -9.91
N VAL A 112 -1.96 -2.42 -11.02
CA VAL A 112 -0.91 -3.40 -11.34
C VAL A 112 0.41 -2.67 -11.62
N PRO A 113 1.50 -3.00 -10.89
CA PRO A 113 2.80 -2.39 -11.12
C PRO A 113 3.39 -2.86 -12.46
N VAL A 114 4.11 -1.97 -13.13
CA VAL A 114 4.78 -2.24 -14.40
C VAL A 114 6.26 -1.96 -14.24
N LEU A 115 7.08 -2.94 -14.61
CA LEU A 115 8.53 -2.79 -14.66
C LEU A 115 8.91 -2.29 -16.06
N GLU A 116 9.59 -1.16 -16.09
CA GLU A 116 10.03 -0.43 -17.28
C GLU A 116 11.56 -0.46 -17.38
N ASP A 117 12.08 0.01 -18.51
CA ASP A 117 13.53 0.03 -18.81
C ASP A 117 14.18 -1.38 -18.78
N VAL A 118 13.38 -2.42 -19.04
CA VAL A 118 13.81 -3.82 -19.15
C VAL A 118 13.71 -4.32 -20.60
N PRO A 119 14.58 -5.25 -21.05
CA PRO A 119 14.48 -5.82 -22.39
C PRO A 119 13.18 -6.63 -22.58
N GLY A 120 12.26 -6.08 -23.38
CA GLY A 120 11.00 -6.73 -23.74
C GLY A 120 9.84 -6.49 -22.77
N THR A 121 8.66 -7.01 -23.11
CA THR A 121 7.49 -6.96 -22.22
C THR A 121 7.67 -7.97 -21.10
N VAL A 122 7.58 -7.51 -19.86
CA VAL A 122 7.65 -8.36 -18.67
C VAL A 122 6.30 -8.43 -17.98
N ALA A 123 6.03 -9.56 -17.32
CA ALA A 123 4.89 -9.67 -16.44
C ALA A 123 5.02 -8.69 -15.26
N ALA A 124 3.89 -8.29 -14.69
CA ALA A 124 3.88 -7.53 -13.45
C ALA A 124 4.63 -8.32 -12.36
N PRO A 125 5.49 -7.67 -11.56
CA PRO A 125 6.22 -8.36 -10.50
C PRO A 125 5.25 -8.88 -9.44
N ASP A 126 5.38 -10.15 -9.09
CA ASP A 126 4.76 -10.74 -7.91
C ASP A 126 5.44 -10.21 -6.63
N ALA A 127 4.88 -10.54 -5.46
CA ALA A 127 5.38 -10.05 -4.18
C ALA A 127 6.83 -10.45 -3.90
N VAL A 128 7.26 -11.64 -4.33
CA VAL A 128 8.63 -12.15 -4.11
C VAL A 128 9.62 -11.40 -4.99
N THR A 129 9.28 -11.21 -6.27
CA THR A 129 10.07 -10.46 -7.24
C THR A 129 10.19 -9.01 -6.79
N LEU A 130 9.07 -8.39 -6.38
CA LEU A 130 9.07 -7.03 -5.88
C LEU A 130 9.93 -6.90 -4.61
N ALA A 131 9.80 -7.82 -3.65
CA ALA A 131 10.63 -7.82 -2.45
C ALA A 131 12.12 -7.93 -2.77
N ALA A 132 12.51 -8.76 -3.74
CA ALA A 132 13.89 -8.90 -4.16
C ALA A 132 14.45 -7.60 -4.80
N LEU A 133 13.65 -6.95 -5.65
CA LEU A 133 14.00 -5.65 -6.26
C LEU A 133 14.17 -4.56 -5.19
N LEU A 134 13.20 -4.43 -4.28
CA LEU A 134 13.25 -3.43 -3.20
C LEU A 134 14.37 -3.71 -2.20
N ALA A 135 14.65 -4.97 -1.86
CA ALA A 135 15.78 -5.33 -0.99
C ALA A 135 17.12 -4.94 -1.60
N ARG A 136 17.28 -5.17 -2.91
CA ARG A 136 18.48 -4.80 -3.65
C ARG A 136 18.64 -3.28 -3.72
N GLU A 137 17.55 -2.56 -3.96
CA GLU A 137 17.56 -1.10 -3.99
C GLU A 137 17.85 -0.50 -2.61
N ALA A 138 17.25 -1.02 -1.53
CA ALA A 138 17.55 -0.61 -0.17
C ALA A 138 19.05 -0.76 0.18
N ALA A 139 19.66 -1.89 -0.21
CA ALA A 139 21.10 -2.10 -0.01
C ALA A 139 21.96 -1.13 -0.84
N HIS A 140 21.54 -0.80 -2.06
CA HIS A 140 22.23 0.17 -2.91
C HIS A 140 22.17 1.59 -2.30
N ARG A 141 21.01 2.00 -1.78
CA ARG A 141 20.85 3.29 -1.09
C ARG A 141 21.73 3.37 0.16
N ALA A 142 21.70 2.34 1.00
CA ALA A 142 22.52 2.27 2.21
C ALA A 142 24.04 2.31 1.95
N ALA A 143 24.49 1.89 0.76
CA ALA A 143 25.89 1.97 0.38
C ALA A 143 26.36 3.40 0.07
N GLY A 144 25.42 4.30 -0.25
CA GLY A 144 25.68 5.73 -0.43
C GLY A 144 25.63 6.55 0.87
N ASP A 145 25.11 5.98 1.95
CA ASP A 145 24.93 6.68 3.23
C ASP A 145 26.22 6.66 4.07
N ALA A 146 26.49 7.77 4.78
CA ALA A 146 27.72 7.96 5.56
C ALA A 146 27.89 6.95 6.72
N ASP A 147 26.79 6.39 7.22
CA ASP A 147 26.79 5.37 8.28
C ASP A 147 27.19 3.97 7.77
N GLY A 148 27.25 3.78 6.43
CA GLY A 148 27.92 2.66 5.75
C GLY A 148 27.41 1.25 6.07
N ARG A 149 26.33 1.10 6.84
CA ARG A 149 25.80 -0.21 7.22
C ARG A 149 24.91 -0.78 6.12
N VAL A 150 25.55 -1.30 5.09
CA VAL A 150 24.88 -2.02 4.01
C VAL A 150 24.38 -3.38 4.53
N PRO A 151 23.07 -3.68 4.43
CA PRO A 151 22.57 -5.02 4.71
C PRO A 151 23.28 -6.04 3.81
N GLY A 152 23.94 -7.03 4.41
CA GLY A 152 24.60 -8.09 3.65
C GLY A 152 23.59 -8.95 2.87
N PRO A 153 24.05 -9.77 1.91
CA PRO A 153 23.18 -10.63 1.09
C PRO A 153 22.26 -11.56 1.89
N ALA A 154 22.69 -11.97 3.09
CA ALA A 154 21.88 -12.77 4.01
C ALA A 154 20.62 -12.03 4.50
N ALA A 155 20.72 -10.73 4.80
CA ALA A 155 19.58 -9.94 5.25
C ALA A 155 18.54 -9.75 4.13
N ALA A 156 19.00 -9.53 2.89
CA ALA A 156 18.12 -9.48 1.73
C ALA A 156 17.41 -10.82 1.50
N THR A 157 18.15 -11.93 1.63
CA THR A 157 17.59 -13.29 1.52
C THR A 157 16.54 -13.57 2.59
N GLU A 158 16.81 -13.17 3.84
CA GLU A 158 15.85 -13.32 4.95
C GLU A 158 14.59 -12.49 4.74
N LEU A 159 14.72 -11.23 4.27
CA LEU A 159 13.57 -10.39 3.93
C LEU A 159 12.67 -11.05 2.88
N VAL A 160 13.25 -11.50 1.77
CA VAL A 160 12.50 -12.16 0.69
C VAL A 160 11.84 -13.46 1.20
N GLY A 161 12.56 -14.26 1.99
CA GLY A 161 12.01 -15.47 2.60
C GLY A 161 10.81 -15.20 3.51
N ARG A 162 10.87 -14.15 4.33
CA ARG A 162 9.76 -13.73 5.20
C ARG A 162 8.56 -13.21 4.42
N VAL A 163 8.78 -12.48 3.32
CA VAL A 163 7.68 -12.05 2.42
C VAL A 163 6.99 -13.26 1.81
N ALA A 164 7.76 -14.21 1.29
CA ALA A 164 7.21 -15.44 0.69
C ALA A 164 6.39 -16.27 1.71
N ASP A 165 6.90 -16.42 2.94
CA ASP A 165 6.17 -17.11 4.02
C ASP A 165 4.90 -16.37 4.42
N SER A 166 4.96 -15.04 4.54
CA SER A 166 3.81 -14.19 4.85
C SER A 166 2.70 -14.35 3.81
N ALA A 167 3.02 -14.22 2.52
CA ALA A 167 2.05 -14.40 1.43
C ALA A 167 1.41 -15.79 1.46
N ARG A 168 2.20 -16.85 1.70
CA ARG A 168 1.68 -18.21 1.84
C ARG A 168 0.70 -18.36 3.01
N ARG A 169 1.02 -17.77 4.17
CA ARG A 169 0.13 -17.81 5.35
C ARG A 169 -1.16 -17.05 5.09
N VAL A 170 -1.10 -15.90 4.43
CA VAL A 170 -2.27 -15.12 4.05
C VAL A 170 -3.14 -15.92 3.07
N ALA A 171 -2.56 -16.54 2.05
CA ALA A 171 -3.30 -17.38 1.10
C ALA A 171 -4.02 -18.54 1.81
N ALA A 172 -3.32 -19.25 2.70
CA ALA A 172 -3.91 -20.33 3.49
C ALA A 172 -5.07 -19.81 4.38
N HIS A 173 -4.90 -18.63 4.99
CA HIS A 173 -5.96 -17.99 5.77
C HIS A 173 -7.19 -17.65 4.91
N LEU A 174 -6.97 -17.00 3.76
CA LEU A 174 -8.04 -16.62 2.83
C LEU A 174 -8.79 -17.86 2.32
N ALA A 175 -8.07 -18.92 1.93
CA ALA A 175 -8.67 -20.17 1.49
C ALA A 175 -9.55 -20.79 2.58
N ALA A 176 -9.06 -20.85 3.83
CA ALA A 176 -9.83 -21.38 4.95
C ALA A 176 -11.10 -20.55 5.23
N ARG A 177 -11.02 -19.22 5.19
CA ARG A 177 -12.18 -18.32 5.41
C ARG A 177 -13.19 -18.40 4.27
N ARG A 178 -12.76 -18.62 3.04
CA ARG A 178 -13.65 -18.80 1.88
C ARG A 178 -14.37 -20.15 1.92
N ALA A 179 -13.74 -21.20 2.45
CA ALA A 179 -14.36 -22.51 2.64
C ALA A 179 -15.40 -22.52 3.79
N ALA A 180 -15.25 -21.66 4.80
CA ALA A 180 -16.18 -21.52 5.91
C ALA A 180 -16.50 -20.03 6.19
N PRO A 181 -17.41 -19.42 5.42
CA PRO A 181 -17.69 -17.98 5.51
C PRO A 181 -18.39 -17.53 6.79
N ALA A 182 -19.00 -18.46 7.54
CA ALA A 182 -19.69 -18.14 8.78
C ALA A 182 -18.70 -17.61 9.84
N PRO A 183 -19.12 -16.62 10.66
CA PRO A 183 -18.34 -16.21 11.82
C PRO A 183 -18.10 -17.42 12.74
N PRO A 184 -16.94 -17.51 13.42
CA PRO A 184 -16.70 -18.58 14.37
C PRO A 184 -17.78 -18.57 15.47
N PRO A 185 -18.17 -19.73 16.03
CA PRO A 185 -19.17 -19.78 17.08
C PRO A 185 -18.77 -18.90 18.27
N GLY A 186 -19.62 -17.93 18.65
CA GLY A 186 -19.39 -17.06 19.80
C GLY A 186 -18.84 -15.66 19.52
N THR A 187 -18.75 -15.24 18.25
CA THR A 187 -18.62 -13.83 17.84
C THR A 187 -19.94 -13.31 17.30
#